data_AF-A0A4P7D1B0-F1
#
_entry.id   AF-A0A4P7D1B0-F1
#
_cell.length_a   1.000
_cell.length_b   1.000
_cell.length_c   1.000
_cell.angle_alpha   90.00
_cell.angle_beta   90.00
_cell.angle_gamma   90.00
#
_symmetry.space_group_name_H-M   'P 1'
#
loop_
_entity.id
_entity.type
_entity.pdbx_description
1 polymer ?
#
loop_
_entity_poly.entity_id
_entity_poly.type
_entity_poly.pdbx_seq_one_letter_code
_entity_poly.pdbx_strand_id
1 'polypeptide(L)'
;MLPTGTHKGEMLALLHAVCDGIRGHALDADLESKLNREFGVGTQSYASLTRLMKAGVEEGWAAYIEIDGTDYRRGRIAEPSPETAGMSIESGLLRDVKGQYHCHTNGEINMIIPLEAGAQFCGHGAGWRVFAPLSEHFPTVTKRALILYFLPGGEIEYRPPPADRD
;
A
#
# COMPACT_ATOMS: atom_id res chain seq x y z
N MET A 1 -7.38 -16.75 9.71
CA MET A 1 -5.90 -16.78 9.66
C MET A 1 -5.49 -16.27 8.29
N LEU A 2 -4.51 -15.37 8.22
CA LEU A 2 -4.06 -14.82 6.93
C LEU A 2 -3.34 -15.91 6.12
N PRO A 3 -3.44 -15.91 4.77
CA PRO A 3 -2.74 -16.90 3.94
C PRO A 3 -1.23 -16.86 4.17
N THR A 4 -0.53 -17.95 3.88
CA THR A 4 0.93 -18.05 4.05
C THR A 4 1.58 -18.58 2.78
N GLY A 5 2.89 -18.40 2.67
CA GLY A 5 3.70 -18.91 1.57
C GLY A 5 5.19 -18.84 1.90
N THR A 6 6.00 -19.46 1.04
CA THR A 6 7.45 -19.60 1.22
C THR A 6 8.12 -18.27 1.55
N HIS A 7 7.72 -17.18 0.88
CA HIS A 7 8.37 -15.88 1.03
C HIS A 7 7.68 -14.94 2.04
N LYS A 8 6.55 -15.35 2.65
CA LYS A 8 5.80 -14.44 3.53
C LYS A 8 6.57 -14.04 4.80
N GLY A 9 7.37 -14.94 5.36
CA GLY A 9 8.21 -14.63 6.52
C GLY A 9 9.26 -13.56 6.23
N GLU A 10 9.92 -13.64 5.07
CA GLU A 10 10.89 -12.63 4.61
C GLU A 10 10.21 -11.27 4.39
N MET A 11 9.02 -11.27 3.78
CA MET A 11 8.21 -10.08 3.59
C MET A 11 7.90 -9.38 4.93
N LEU A 12 7.42 -10.13 5.91
CA LEU A 12 7.07 -9.57 7.23
C LEU A 12 8.28 -8.96 7.94
N ALA A 13 9.46 -9.59 7.85
CA ALA A 13 10.68 -9.05 8.44
C ALA A 13 11.06 -7.68 7.83
N LEU A 14 10.95 -7.52 6.51
CA LEU A 14 11.19 -6.23 5.85
C LEU A 14 10.13 -5.19 6.18
N LEU A 15 8.86 -5.61 6.25
CA LEU A 15 7.77 -4.73 6.65
C LEU A 15 7.96 -4.20 8.08
N HIS A 16 8.41 -5.02 9.02
CA HIS A 16 8.72 -4.57 10.37
C HIS A 16 9.82 -3.51 10.39
N ALA A 17 10.88 -3.66 9.57
CA ALA A 17 11.93 -2.64 9.46
C ALA A 17 11.40 -1.31 8.89
N VAL A 18 10.47 -1.36 7.92
CA VAL A 18 9.78 -0.16 7.42
C VAL A 18 8.91 0.45 8.51
N CYS A 19 8.14 -0.36 9.24
CA CYS A 19 7.28 0.09 10.34
C CYS A 19 8.08 0.72 11.49
N ASP A 20 9.28 0.24 11.79
CA ASP A 20 10.18 0.90 12.74
C ASP A 20 10.64 2.27 12.23
N GLY A 21 10.84 2.41 10.92
CA GLY A 21 11.12 3.69 10.28
C GLY A 21 9.92 4.67 10.24
N ILE A 22 8.70 4.17 10.47
CA ILE A 22 7.46 4.96 10.53
C ILE A 22 7.13 5.36 11.98
N ARG A 23 7.47 4.50 12.95
CA ARG A 23 7.08 4.65 14.35
C ARG A 23 7.44 6.03 14.91
N GLY A 24 6.44 6.69 15.50
CA GLY A 24 6.61 8.00 16.14
C GLY A 24 6.68 9.20 15.18
N HIS A 25 6.60 8.99 13.87
CA HIS A 25 6.48 10.07 12.89
C HIS A 25 5.02 10.40 12.60
N ALA A 26 4.74 11.68 12.32
CA ALA A 26 3.47 12.10 11.75
C ALA A 26 3.37 11.62 10.29
N LEU A 27 2.16 11.33 9.82
CA LEU A 27 1.91 10.97 8.41
C LEU A 27 1.83 12.27 7.60
N ASP A 28 2.98 12.75 7.15
CA ASP A 28 3.12 13.99 6.38
C ASP A 28 4.21 13.89 5.29
N ALA A 29 4.54 15.03 4.68
CA ALA A 29 5.54 15.12 3.62
C ALA A 29 6.97 14.83 4.10
N ASP A 30 7.28 15.03 5.38
CA ASP A 30 8.60 14.72 5.94
C ASP A 30 8.76 13.20 6.07
N LEU A 31 7.71 12.51 6.52
CA LEU A 31 7.69 11.04 6.51
C LEU A 31 7.78 10.49 5.08
N GLU A 32 7.04 11.06 4.13
CA GLU A 32 7.13 10.67 2.71
C GLU A 32 8.56 10.79 2.18
N SER A 33 9.20 11.93 2.45
CA SER A 33 10.59 12.19 2.04
C SER A 33 11.56 11.21 2.69
N LYS A 34 11.36 10.89 3.97
CA LYS A 34 12.16 9.90 4.72
C LYS A 34 12.02 8.51 4.11
N LEU A 35 10.79 8.05 3.88
CA LEU A 35 10.52 6.73 3.31
C LEU A 35 11.12 6.58 1.90
N ASN A 36 11.00 7.59 1.05
CA ASN A 36 11.62 7.56 -0.27
C ASN A 36 13.15 7.57 -0.21
N ARG A 37 13.76 8.25 0.76
CA ARG A 37 15.22 8.23 0.96
C ARG A 37 15.74 6.87 1.44
N GLU A 38 15.04 6.25 2.39
CA GLU A 38 15.54 5.07 3.12
C GLU A 38 15.07 3.74 2.53
N PHE A 39 13.87 3.74 1.95
CA PHE A 39 13.19 2.53 1.45
C PHE A 39 12.64 2.72 0.03
N GLY A 40 12.95 3.83 -0.65
CA GLY A 40 12.42 4.16 -1.97
C GLY A 40 13.24 3.60 -3.14
N VAL A 41 12.88 4.05 -4.34
CA VAL A 41 13.50 3.59 -5.60
C VAL A 41 15.02 3.72 -5.54
N GLY A 42 15.73 2.67 -5.97
CA GLY A 42 17.19 2.60 -5.94
C GLY A 42 17.77 2.00 -4.65
N THR A 43 16.95 1.81 -3.61
CA THR A 43 17.37 1.10 -2.39
C THR A 43 17.22 -0.41 -2.52
N GLN A 44 18.02 -1.17 -1.76
CA GLN A 44 17.88 -2.62 -1.67
C GLN A 44 16.50 -3.02 -1.09
N SER A 45 16.00 -2.27 -0.11
CA SER A 45 14.70 -2.49 0.50
C SER A 45 13.55 -2.42 -0.51
N TYR A 46 13.53 -1.39 -1.36
CA TYR A 46 12.52 -1.26 -2.41
C TYR A 46 12.57 -2.42 -3.42
N ALA A 47 13.77 -2.81 -3.83
CA ALA A 47 13.97 -3.93 -4.75
C ALA A 47 13.49 -5.26 -4.14
N SER A 48 13.82 -5.52 -2.87
CA SER A 48 13.40 -6.72 -2.15
C SER A 48 11.90 -6.77 -1.92
N LEU A 49 11.29 -5.68 -1.44
CA LEU A 49 9.82 -5.57 -1.28
C LEU A 49 9.10 -5.76 -2.61
N THR A 50 9.61 -5.18 -3.71
CA THR A 50 9.06 -5.38 -5.06
C THR A 50 9.10 -6.85 -5.48
N ARG A 51 10.24 -7.53 -5.28
CA ARG A 51 10.40 -8.95 -5.60
C ARG A 51 9.43 -9.81 -4.77
N LEU A 52 9.36 -9.56 -3.47
CA LEU A 52 8.56 -10.32 -2.53
C LEU A 52 7.06 -10.12 -2.74
N MET A 53 6.63 -8.90 -3.06
CA MET A 53 5.24 -8.64 -3.41
C MET A 53 4.81 -9.41 -4.66
N LYS A 54 5.66 -9.44 -5.69
CA LYS A 54 5.39 -10.25 -6.89
C LYS A 54 5.31 -11.74 -6.55
N ALA A 55 6.26 -12.25 -5.79
CA ALA A 55 6.24 -13.64 -5.32
C ALA A 55 4.98 -13.96 -4.48
N GLY A 56 4.53 -13.02 -3.65
CA GLY A 56 3.35 -13.20 -2.83
C GLY A 56 2.05 -13.27 -3.58
N VAL A 57 1.97 -12.61 -4.74
CA VAL A 57 0.83 -12.77 -5.66
C VAL A 57 0.83 -14.17 -6.27
N GLU A 58 1.98 -14.67 -6.71
CA GLU A 58 2.11 -16.03 -7.26
C GLU A 58 1.86 -17.12 -6.21
N GLU A 59 2.27 -16.88 -4.97
CA GLU A 59 2.05 -17.78 -3.82
C GLU A 59 0.65 -17.68 -3.21
N GLY A 60 -0.16 -16.71 -3.64
CA GLY A 60 -1.54 -16.55 -3.18
C GLY A 60 -1.69 -15.99 -1.76
N TRP A 61 -0.67 -15.31 -1.21
CA TRP A 61 -0.79 -14.61 0.07
C TRP A 61 -0.84 -13.08 -0.03
N ALA A 62 -0.58 -12.51 -1.22
CA ALA A 62 -0.85 -11.12 -1.56
C ALA A 62 -1.85 -11.05 -2.72
N ALA A 63 -2.70 -10.01 -2.74
CA ALA A 63 -3.72 -9.78 -3.76
C ALA A 63 -4.50 -11.05 -4.15
N TYR A 64 -4.98 -11.79 -3.15
CA TYR A 64 -5.56 -13.13 -3.29
C TYR A 64 -7.10 -13.13 -3.38
N ILE A 65 -7.75 -12.00 -3.12
CA ILE A 65 -9.20 -11.83 -3.25
C ILE A 65 -9.48 -11.03 -4.51
N GLU A 66 -10.24 -11.60 -5.46
CA GLU A 66 -10.79 -10.86 -6.59
C GLU A 66 -11.91 -9.94 -6.12
N ILE A 67 -11.77 -8.65 -6.44
CA ILE A 67 -12.80 -7.63 -6.19
C ILE A 67 -13.60 -7.41 -7.46
N ASP A 68 -12.90 -7.23 -8.59
CA ASP A 68 -13.48 -7.10 -9.91
C ASP A 68 -12.53 -7.73 -10.95
N GLY A 69 -12.79 -9.00 -11.26
CA GLY A 69 -11.94 -9.80 -12.14
C GLY A 69 -10.50 -9.97 -11.66
N THR A 70 -9.66 -10.48 -12.56
CA THR A 70 -8.26 -10.84 -12.26
C THR A 70 -7.32 -9.63 -12.12
N ASP A 71 -7.76 -8.47 -12.61
CA ASP A 71 -7.01 -7.22 -12.69
C ASP A 71 -7.35 -6.23 -11.56
N TYR A 72 -8.35 -6.52 -10.71
CA TYR A 72 -8.55 -5.83 -9.44
C TYR A 72 -8.66 -6.82 -8.29
N ARG A 73 -7.54 -7.00 -7.58
CA ARG A 73 -7.42 -7.91 -6.44
C ARG A 73 -6.89 -7.20 -5.21
N ARG A 74 -7.31 -7.67 -4.03
CA ARG A 74 -6.83 -7.20 -2.73
C ARG A 74 -6.46 -8.36 -1.81
N GLY A 75 -5.70 -8.09 -0.76
CA GLY A 75 -5.37 -9.11 0.24
C GLY A 75 -4.64 -8.54 1.45
N ARG A 76 -5.04 -8.97 2.65
CA ARG A 76 -4.38 -8.54 3.89
C ARG A 76 -3.10 -9.34 4.13
N ILE A 77 -2.00 -8.64 4.40
CA ILE A 77 -0.68 -9.23 4.67
C ILE A 77 -0.46 -9.35 6.18
N ALA A 78 -0.76 -8.30 6.94
CA ALA A 78 -0.60 -8.24 8.39
C ALA A 78 -1.74 -7.45 9.05
N GLU A 79 -2.10 -7.85 10.28
CA GLU A 79 -3.02 -7.10 11.14
C GLU A 79 -2.26 -5.99 11.90
N PRO A 80 -2.96 -4.95 12.41
CA PRO A 80 -2.39 -3.99 13.32
C PRO A 80 -1.76 -4.66 14.54
N SER A 81 -0.48 -4.40 14.79
CA SER A 81 0.25 -4.90 15.95
C SER A 81 1.37 -3.93 16.35
N PRO A 82 2.01 -4.12 17.51
CA PRO A 82 3.20 -3.36 17.87
C PRO A 82 4.30 -3.43 16.80
N GLU A 83 4.53 -4.60 16.20
CA GLU A 83 5.54 -4.83 15.15
C GLU A 83 5.22 -4.09 13.84
N THR A 84 3.94 -3.88 13.52
CA THR A 84 3.51 -3.09 12.36
C THR A 84 3.32 -1.61 12.66
N ALA A 85 3.81 -1.13 13.82
CA ALA A 85 3.58 0.23 14.31
C ALA A 85 2.08 0.61 14.41
N GLY A 86 1.22 -0.37 14.69
CA GLY A 86 -0.22 -0.19 14.79
C GLY A 86 -0.93 -0.11 13.43
N MET A 87 -0.27 -0.47 12.33
CA MET A 87 -0.85 -0.42 10.99
C MET A 87 -1.34 -1.80 10.53
N SER A 88 -2.52 -1.87 9.92
CA SER A 88 -2.80 -3.00 9.03
C SER A 88 -1.97 -2.82 7.76
N ILE A 89 -1.55 -3.94 7.17
CA ILE A 89 -0.80 -3.92 5.91
C ILE A 89 -1.59 -4.73 4.88
N GLU A 90 -1.98 -4.06 3.80
CA GLU A 90 -2.76 -4.66 2.71
C GLU A 90 -2.01 -4.57 1.39
N SER A 91 -2.38 -5.46 0.48
CA SER A 91 -1.90 -5.49 -0.90
C SER A 91 -3.05 -5.26 -1.86
N GLY A 92 -2.76 -4.55 -2.95
CA GLY A 92 -3.64 -4.43 -4.10
C GLY A 92 -2.88 -4.71 -5.38
N LEU A 93 -3.49 -5.47 -6.28
CA LEU A 93 -3.11 -5.55 -7.69
C LEU A 93 -4.24 -4.92 -8.49
N LEU A 94 -3.95 -3.82 -9.18
CA LEU A 94 -4.95 -3.03 -9.88
C LEU A 94 -4.47 -2.67 -11.28
N ARG A 95 -5.42 -2.56 -12.22
CA ARG A 95 -5.23 -2.00 -13.56
C ARG A 95 -6.40 -1.09 -13.90
N ASP A 96 -6.11 0.19 -14.19
CA ASP A 96 -7.09 1.16 -14.70
C ASP A 96 -8.36 1.25 -13.83
N VAL A 97 -8.16 1.31 -12.50
CA VAL A 97 -9.23 1.32 -11.50
C VAL A 97 -9.39 2.71 -10.89
N LYS A 98 -10.62 3.23 -10.87
CA LYS A 98 -11.06 4.29 -9.93
C LYS A 98 -11.85 3.62 -8.81
N GLY A 99 -11.25 3.49 -7.63
CA GLY A 99 -11.91 2.88 -6.48
C GLY A 99 -12.91 3.81 -5.80
N GLN A 100 -13.57 3.33 -4.74
CA GLN A 100 -14.61 4.09 -4.04
C GLN A 100 -14.04 5.28 -3.26
N TYR A 101 -14.78 6.40 -3.23
CA TYR A 101 -14.42 7.57 -2.45
C TYR A 101 -14.42 7.26 -0.94
N HIS A 102 -13.40 7.72 -0.24
CA HIS A 102 -13.28 7.53 1.20
C HIS A 102 -12.34 8.55 1.85
N CYS A 103 -12.39 8.60 3.18
CA CYS A 103 -11.53 9.37 4.05
C CYS A 103 -10.59 8.43 4.83
N HIS A 104 -9.34 8.84 4.97
CA HIS A 104 -8.37 8.21 5.87
C HIS A 104 -8.30 9.02 7.17
N THR A 105 -9.11 8.68 8.18
CA THR A 105 -9.19 9.41 9.46
C THR A 105 -7.83 9.61 10.11
N ASN A 106 -6.98 8.60 10.06
CA ASN A 106 -5.64 8.61 10.66
C ASN A 106 -4.50 8.68 9.63
N GLY A 107 -4.82 8.82 8.34
CA GLY A 107 -3.86 8.84 7.22
C GLY A 107 -3.60 7.47 6.62
N GLU A 108 -2.80 7.45 5.55
CA GLU A 108 -2.44 6.24 4.79
C GLU A 108 -1.01 6.37 4.26
N ILE A 109 -0.26 5.27 4.25
CA ILE A 109 1.03 5.19 3.56
C ILE A 109 0.95 4.13 2.47
N ASN A 110 1.47 4.45 1.29
CA ASN A 110 1.44 3.59 0.11
C ASN A 110 2.84 3.35 -0.42
N MET A 111 3.20 2.10 -0.71
CA MET A 111 4.32 1.79 -1.61
C MET A 111 3.74 1.42 -2.97
N ILE A 112 4.18 2.13 -4.01
CA ILE A 112 3.67 1.98 -5.37
C ILE A 112 4.71 1.21 -6.19
N ILE A 113 4.32 0.08 -6.75
CA ILE A 113 5.16 -0.80 -7.58
C ILE A 113 4.54 -0.87 -8.99
N PRO A 114 4.98 -0.02 -9.93
CA PRO A 114 4.54 -0.11 -11.32
C PRO A 114 4.88 -1.48 -11.92
N LEU A 115 3.89 -2.11 -12.56
CA LEU A 115 4.09 -3.32 -13.37
C LEU A 115 4.13 -3.00 -14.87
N GLU A 116 3.72 -1.79 -15.24
CA GLU A 116 3.78 -1.25 -16.59
C GLU A 116 4.45 0.13 -16.60
N ALA A 117 5.11 0.47 -17.71
CA ALA A 117 5.78 1.74 -17.86
C ALA A 117 4.79 2.90 -17.72
N GLY A 118 5.03 3.79 -16.76
CA GLY A 118 4.18 4.94 -16.46
C GLY A 118 2.90 4.59 -15.71
N ALA A 119 2.80 3.42 -15.07
CA ALA A 119 1.71 3.15 -14.13
C ALA A 119 1.82 4.05 -12.89
N GLN A 120 0.67 4.50 -12.38
CA GLN A 120 0.60 5.44 -11.27
C GLN A 120 -0.54 5.11 -10.32
N PHE A 121 -0.38 5.46 -9.05
CA PHE A 121 -1.43 5.52 -8.04
C PHE A 121 -1.64 6.97 -7.60
N CYS A 122 -2.86 7.49 -7.77
CA CYS A 122 -3.23 8.87 -7.48
C CYS A 122 -2.24 9.90 -8.08
N GLY A 123 -1.79 9.66 -9.31
CA GLY A 123 -0.82 10.50 -10.03
C GLY A 123 0.66 10.28 -9.66
N HIS A 124 0.97 9.35 -8.75
CA HIS A 124 2.33 9.08 -8.28
C HIS A 124 2.86 7.75 -8.83
N GLY A 125 4.11 7.76 -9.30
CA GLY A 125 4.80 6.57 -9.83
C GLY A 125 5.46 5.72 -8.75
N ALA A 126 6.52 5.00 -9.12
CA ALA A 126 7.30 4.16 -8.22
C ALA A 126 7.82 4.92 -6.98
N GLY A 127 7.66 4.34 -5.79
CA GLY A 127 8.14 4.92 -4.54
C GLY A 127 7.10 4.87 -3.43
N TRP A 128 7.25 5.76 -2.45
CA TRP A 128 6.35 5.89 -1.32
C TRP A 128 5.49 7.15 -1.42
N ARG A 129 4.22 7.05 -1.05
CA ARG A 129 3.27 8.16 -0.98
C ARG A 129 2.58 8.17 0.38
N VAL A 130 2.52 9.32 1.03
CA VAL A 130 1.83 9.50 2.32
C VAL A 130 0.64 10.42 2.12
N PHE A 131 -0.51 9.97 2.61
CA PHE A 131 -1.70 10.79 2.76
C PHE A 131 -1.89 11.10 4.24
N ALA A 132 -1.96 12.40 4.55
CA ALA A 132 -2.10 12.87 5.93
C ALA A 132 -3.48 12.51 6.52
N PRO A 133 -3.62 12.51 7.86
CA PRO A 133 -4.91 12.35 8.51
C PRO A 133 -5.99 13.26 7.91
N LEU A 134 -7.21 12.72 7.79
CA LEU A 134 -8.38 13.36 7.19
C LEU A 134 -8.29 13.61 5.68
N SER A 135 -7.27 13.11 4.99
CA SER A 135 -7.25 13.14 3.53
C SER A 135 -8.42 12.33 2.96
N GLU A 136 -8.96 12.80 1.83
CA GLU A 136 -10.03 12.13 1.11
C GLU A 136 -9.69 12.01 -0.37
N HIS A 137 -9.95 10.86 -0.98
CA HIS A 137 -9.66 10.66 -2.39
C HIS A 137 -10.51 9.55 -3.03
N PHE A 138 -10.49 9.53 -4.37
CA PHE A 138 -10.71 8.29 -5.11
C PHE A 138 -9.35 7.61 -5.31
N PRO A 139 -9.11 6.42 -4.75
CA PRO A 139 -7.88 5.68 -5.00
C PRO A 139 -7.87 5.31 -6.49
N THR A 140 -6.97 5.91 -7.26
CA THR A 140 -6.98 5.78 -8.72
C THR A 140 -5.68 5.17 -9.19
N VAL A 141 -5.75 4.02 -9.86
CA VAL A 141 -4.61 3.41 -10.53
C VAL A 141 -4.75 3.59 -12.04
N THR A 142 -3.71 4.09 -12.69
CA THR A 142 -3.59 4.07 -14.16
C THR A 142 -2.57 3.02 -14.57
N LYS A 143 -2.89 2.23 -15.59
CA LYS A 143 -2.14 1.03 -16.01
C LYS A 143 -2.00 0.03 -14.86
N ARG A 144 -1.17 -1.00 -15.01
CA ARG A 144 -1.04 -2.05 -14.00
C ARG A 144 0.00 -1.73 -12.92
N ALA A 145 -0.39 -1.84 -11.66
CA ALA A 145 0.49 -1.66 -10.50
C ALA A 145 0.14 -2.59 -9.34
N LEU A 146 1.15 -2.91 -8.53
CA LEU A 146 0.98 -3.44 -7.18
C LEU A 146 1.13 -2.31 -6.18
N ILE A 147 0.26 -2.27 -5.18
CA ILE A 147 0.29 -1.28 -4.10
C ILE A 147 0.34 -2.03 -2.76
N LEU A 148 1.22 -1.57 -1.86
CA LEU A 148 1.15 -1.89 -0.44
C LEU A 148 0.53 -0.72 0.29
N TYR A 149 -0.53 -0.98 1.04
CA TYR A 149 -1.22 0.01 1.86
C TYR A 149 -0.86 -0.24 3.33
N PHE A 150 -0.52 0.82 4.05
CA PHE A 150 -0.36 0.80 5.50
C PHE A 150 -1.38 1.76 6.10
N LEU A 151 -2.30 1.21 6.88
CA LEU A 151 -3.46 1.93 7.41
C LEU A 151 -3.41 1.87 8.93
N PRO A 152 -3.29 3.00 9.65
CA PRO A 152 -3.36 3.00 11.11
C PRO A 152 -4.67 2.37 11.59
N GLY A 153 -4.57 1.32 12.40
CA GLY A 153 -5.73 0.54 12.87
C GLY A 153 -6.50 -0.23 11.78
N GLY A 154 -6.11 -0.11 10.51
CA GLY A 154 -6.90 -0.59 9.37
C GLY A 154 -8.17 0.23 9.10
N GLU A 155 -8.20 1.47 9.54
CA GLU A 155 -9.39 2.34 9.43
C GLU A 155 -9.49 3.01 8.05
N ILE A 156 -10.64 2.85 7.42
CA ILE A 156 -11.06 3.59 6.22
C ILE A 156 -12.51 3.98 6.43
N GLU A 157 -12.85 5.25 6.22
CA GLU A 157 -14.21 5.74 6.30
C GLU A 157 -14.78 6.02 4.91
N TYR A 158 -15.63 5.13 4.41
CA TYR A 158 -16.32 5.32 3.14
C TYR A 158 -17.41 6.39 3.26
N ARG A 159 -17.43 7.32 2.30
CA ARG A 159 -18.35 8.45 2.26
C ARG A 159 -18.79 8.74 0.82
N PRO A 160 -19.95 9.39 0.60
CA PRO A 160 -20.27 9.95 -0.71
C PRO A 160 -19.23 11.00 -1.12
N PRO A 161 -18.86 11.07 -2.41
CA PRO A 161 -17.99 12.13 -2.88
C PRO A 161 -18.69 13.50 -2.83
N PRO A 162 -17.94 14.61 -2.68
CA PRO A 162 -18.45 15.94 -2.94
C PRO A 162 -19.04 16.05 -4.35
N ALA A 163 -20.10 16.84 -4.52
CA ALA A 163 -20.85 16.96 -5.77
C ALA A 163 -20.03 17.45 -6.99
N ASP A 164 -18.83 17.98 -6.76
CA ASP A 164 -17.90 18.48 -7.77
C ASP A 164 -16.77 17.49 -8.11
N ARG A 165 -16.77 16.28 -7.55
CA ARG A 165 -15.67 15.29 -7.70
C ARG A 165 -16.07 13.96 -8.36
N ASP A 166 -17.25 13.86 -8.95
CA ASP A 166 -17.73 12.64 -9.64
C ASP A 166 -16.85 12.17 -10.81
#